data_AF-A0A496UN59-F1
#
_entry.id   AF-A0A496UN59-F1
#
_cell.length_a   1.000
_cell.length_b   1.000
_cell.length_c   1.000
_cell.angle_alpha   90.00
_cell.angle_beta   90.00
_cell.angle_gamma   90.00
#
_symmetry.space_group_name_H-M   'P 1'
#
loop_
_entity.id
_entity.type
_entity.pdbx_description
1 polymer ?
#
loop_
_entity_poly.entity_id
_entity_poly.type
_entity_poly.pdbx_seq_one_letter_code
_entity_poly.pdbx_strand_id
1 'polypeptide(L)'
;MNYTVYYKPVENWRWTTLENVAGDGFITEAKADIRFFILEDHTRIEIPCKGVIFKFGPDRLESIKQSMEEKKPPVPNSSLAAVRPKT
;
A
#
# COMPACT_ATOMS: atom_id res chain seq x y z
N MET A 1 -6.21 -2.05 -9.06
CA MET A 1 -7.43 -2.43 -8.34
C MET A 1 -7.68 -1.35 -7.32
N ASN A 2 -8.85 -0.72 -7.36
CA ASN A 2 -9.17 0.39 -6.46
C ASN A 2 -9.88 -0.16 -5.23
N TYR A 3 -9.73 0.51 -4.10
CA TYR A 3 -10.37 0.09 -2.85
C TYR A 3 -10.98 1.28 -2.11
N THR A 4 -11.78 0.98 -1.09
CA THR A 4 -12.44 1.99 -0.26
C THR A 4 -11.75 2.12 1.10
N VAL A 5 -11.60 3.36 1.57
CA VAL A 5 -11.12 3.70 2.91
C VAL A 5 -12.19 4.46 3.66
N TYR A 6 -12.40 4.11 4.92
CA TYR A 6 -13.22 4.89 5.83
C TYR A 6 -12.30 5.52 6.86
N TYR A 7 -12.52 6.79 7.18
CA TYR A 7 -11.78 7.44 8.25
C TYR A 7 -12.68 8.33 9.08
N LYS A 8 -12.32 8.53 10.34
CA LYS A 8 -12.97 9.49 11.22
C LYS A 8 -12.01 10.04 12.27
N PRO A 9 -12.17 11.31 12.70
CA PRO A 9 -11.56 11.78 13.92
C PRO A 9 -11.98 10.89 15.11
N VAL A 10 -11.09 10.68 16.08
CA VAL A 10 -11.40 9.92 17.31
C VAL A 10 -12.54 10.58 18.08
N GLU A 11 -12.56 11.92 18.11
CA GLU A 11 -13.56 12.74 18.79
C GLU A 11 -14.92 12.77 18.06
N ASN A 12 -15.00 12.28 16.83
CA ASN A 12 -16.22 12.28 16.02
C ASN A 12 -16.71 10.84 15.77
N TRP A 13 -18.02 10.65 15.72
CA TRP A 13 -18.66 9.37 15.43
C TRP A 13 -18.94 9.18 13.94
N ARG A 14 -18.95 10.26 13.15
CA ARG A 14 -19.23 10.22 11.71
C ARG A 14 -18.01 9.73 10.93
N TRP A 15 -18.22 8.71 10.12
CA TRP A 15 -17.24 8.22 9.14
C TRP A 15 -17.32 9.05 7.86
N THR A 16 -16.16 9.35 7.30
CA THR A 16 -15.98 9.82 5.94
C THR A 16 -15.49 8.67 5.08
N THR A 17 -16.04 8.55 3.88
CA THR A 17 -15.69 7.51 2.91
C THR A 17 -14.80 8.11 1.81
N LEU A 18 -13.72 7.41 1.51
CA LEU A 18 -12.79 7.64 0.42
C LEU A 18 -12.93 6.47 -0.55
N GLU A 19 -13.53 6.73 -1.71
CA GLU A 19 -13.73 5.74 -2.77
C GLU A 19 -12.62 5.88 -3.83
N ASN A 20 -12.47 4.85 -4.67
CA ASN A 20 -11.54 4.85 -5.80
C ASN A 20 -10.08 5.10 -5.40
N VAL A 21 -9.66 4.58 -4.25
CA VAL A 21 -8.27 4.69 -3.81
C VAL A 21 -7.41 3.73 -4.64
N ALA A 22 -6.50 4.29 -5.43
CA ALA A 22 -5.56 3.56 -6.28
C ALA A 22 -4.24 3.26 -5.54
N GLY A 23 -3.88 4.08 -4.55
CA GLY A 23 -2.68 3.90 -3.76
C GLY A 23 -2.71 4.65 -2.44
N ASP A 24 -1.76 4.36 -1.57
CA ASP A 24 -1.61 4.97 -0.25
C ASP A 24 -0.20 4.75 0.26
N GLY A 25 0.16 5.58 1.22
CA GLY A 25 1.39 5.42 1.95
C GLY A 25 1.38 6.23 3.23
N PHE A 26 2.55 6.29 3.84
CA PHE A 26 2.76 6.97 5.11
C PHE A 26 3.99 7.84 4.99
N ILE A 27 3.87 9.08 5.46
CA ILE A 27 4.95 10.03 5.56
C ILE A 27 5.19 10.26 7.05
N THR A 28 6.38 9.89 7.48
CA THR A 28 6.87 10.18 8.82
C THR A 28 7.84 11.35 8.70
N GLU A 29 7.35 12.56 8.91
CA GLU A 29 8.21 13.73 9.09
C GLU A 29 8.30 14.07 10.58
N ALA A 30 9.41 14.71 10.99
CA ALA A 30 9.79 14.93 12.39
C ALA A 30 8.72 15.59 13.31
N LYS A 31 7.61 16.09 12.75
CA LYS A 31 6.52 16.72 13.49
C LYS A 31 5.12 16.18 13.17
N ALA A 32 4.95 15.32 12.16
CA ALA A 32 3.65 14.81 11.80
C ALA A 32 3.75 13.47 11.06
N ASP A 33 2.97 12.52 11.56
CA ASP A 33 2.64 11.30 10.85
C ASP A 33 1.43 11.59 9.95
N ILE A 34 1.61 11.49 8.64
CA ILE A 34 0.58 11.73 7.63
C ILE A 34 0.37 10.47 6.82
N ARG A 35 -0.88 10.05 6.70
CA ARG A 35 -1.28 9.03 5.73
C ARG A 35 -1.79 9.73 4.48
N PHE A 36 -1.25 9.38 3.33
CA PHE A 36 -1.72 9.89 2.05
C PHE A 36 -2.42 8.78 1.26
N PHE A 37 -3.39 9.19 0.45
CA PHE A 37 -4.14 8.35 -0.47
C PHE A 37 -4.09 8.99 -1.85
N ILE A 38 -3.81 8.18 -2.87
CA ILE A 38 -3.86 8.56 -4.28
C ILE A 38 -5.14 7.96 -4.85
N LEU A 39 -6.02 8.81 -5.39
CA LEU A 39 -7.24 8.38 -6.04
C LEU A 39 -7.00 8.05 -7.52
N GLU A 40 -7.98 7.42 -8.15
CA GLU A 40 -7.95 7.06 -9.58
C GLU A 40 -7.78 8.27 -10.51
N ASP A 41 -8.28 9.45 -10.11
CA ASP A 41 -8.10 10.71 -10.84
C ASP A 41 -6.72 11.36 -10.61
N HIS A 42 -5.80 10.64 -9.97
CA HIS A 42 -4.46 11.10 -9.55
C HIS A 42 -4.47 12.21 -8.50
N THR A 43 -5.61 12.53 -7.89
CA THR A 43 -5.64 13.44 -6.75
C THR A 43 -5.03 12.78 -5.52
N ARG A 44 -4.38 13.60 -4.69
CA ARG A 44 -3.74 13.15 -3.46
C ARG A 44 -4.45 13.76 -2.26
N ILE A 45 -4.91 12.91 -1.36
CA ILE A 45 -5.55 13.29 -0.11
C ILE A 45 -4.63 12.95 1.04
N GLU A 46 -4.34 13.94 1.88
CA GLU A 46 -3.45 13.82 3.04
C GLU A 46 -4.24 13.96 4.34
N ILE A 47 -4.09 12.98 5.22
CA ILE A 47 -4.83 12.92 6.48
C ILE A 47 -3.81 12.72 7.61
N PRO A 48 -3.76 13.63 8.60
CA PRO A 48 -2.95 13.43 9.79
C PRO A 48 -3.37 12.14 10.51
N CYS A 49 -2.39 11.33 10.89
CA CYS A 49 -2.65 10.07 11.60
C CYS A 49 -3.04 10.31 13.06
N LYS A 50 -2.56 11.41 13.65
CA LYS A 50 -2.85 11.75 15.05
C LYS A 50 -4.33 12.05 15.21
N GLY A 51 -5.00 11.28 16.06
CA GLY A 51 -6.42 11.49 16.37
C GLY A 51 -7.37 11.06 15.26
N VAL A 52 -6.93 10.24 14.30
CA VAL A 52 -7.77 9.70 13.23
C VAL A 52 -7.74 8.17 13.23
N ILE A 53 -8.90 7.55 13.07
CA ILE A 53 -9.05 6.11 12.89
C ILE A 53 -9.28 5.84 11.41
N PHE A 54 -8.58 4.85 10.87
CA PHE A 54 -8.76 4.36 9.51
C PHE A 54 -9.32 2.93 9.53
N LYS A 55 -10.25 2.66 8.63
CA LYS A 55 -10.79 1.32 8.35
C LYS A 55 -10.67 1.08 6.85
N PHE A 56 -9.91 0.07 6.47
CA PHE A 56 -9.69 -0.31 5.08
C PHE A 56 -10.74 -1.33 4.64
N GLY A 57 -11.26 -1.19 3.42
CA GLY A 57 -12.12 -2.19 2.80
C GLY A 57 -11.38 -3.51 2.53
N PRO A 58 -12.11 -4.62 2.35
CA PRO A 58 -11.52 -5.94 2.12
C PRO A 58 -10.65 -6.00 0.85
N ASP A 59 -11.01 -5.25 -0.19
CA ASP A 59 -10.27 -5.19 -1.48
C ASP A 59 -8.83 -4.71 -1.32
N ARG A 60 -8.55 -3.99 -0.23
CA ARG A 60 -7.19 -3.57 0.12
C ARG A 60 -6.27 -4.76 0.35
N LEU A 61 -6.78 -5.82 0.98
CA LEU A 61 -6.00 -7.03 1.26
C LEU A 61 -5.58 -7.72 -0.04
N GLU A 62 -6.47 -7.77 -1.02
CA GLU A 62 -6.18 -8.36 -2.34
C GLU A 62 -5.12 -7.55 -3.08
N SER A 63 -5.24 -6.22 -3.02
CA SER A 63 -4.25 -5.30 -3.62
C SER A 63 -2.86 -5.45 -2.99
N ILE A 64 -2.79 -5.68 -1.67
CA ILE A 64 -1.52 -5.96 -0.97
C ILE A 64 -0.95 -7.32 -1.41
N LYS A 65 -1.78 -8.37 -1.49
CA LYS A 65 -1.34 -9.70 -1.94
C LYS A 65 -0.76 -9.64 -3.35
N GLN A 66 -1.47 -9.00 -4.28
CA GLN A 66 -1.01 -8.82 -5.66
C GLN A 66 0.33 -8.06 -5.70
N SER A 67 0.43 -6.95 -4.96
CA SER A 67 1.68 -6.16 -4.89
C SER A 67 2.86 -6.95 -4.32
N MET A 68 2.61 -7.93 -3.46
CA MET A 68 3.64 -8.80 -2.88
C MET A 68 4.04 -9.94 -3.83
N GLU A 69 3.09 -10.47 -4.61
CA GLU A 69 3.36 -11.48 -5.63
C GLU A 69 4.18 -10.93 -6.80
N GLU A 70 3.86 -9.73 -7.27
CA GLU A 70 4.60 -9.03 -8.33
C GLU A 70 6.05 -8.70 -7.93
N LYS A 71 6.32 -8.58 -6.62
CA LYS A 71 7.66 -8.30 -6.08
C LYS A 71 8.51 -9.55 -5.83
N LYS A 72 8.03 -10.77 -6.13
CA LYS A 72 8.89 -11.95 -6.06
C LYS A 72 10.06 -11.78 -7.05
N PRO A 73 11.32 -11.80 -6.60
CA PRO A 73 12.45 -11.76 -7.51
C PRO A 73 12.38 -12.97 -8.45
N PRO A 74 12.76 -12.84 -9.73
CA PRO A 74 12.87 -14.00 -10.61
C PRO A 74 13.81 -15.02 -9.94
N VAL A 75 13.33 -16.25 -9.80
CA VAL A 75 14.13 -17.36 -9.29
C VAL A 75 15.41 -17.42 -10.14
N PRO A 76 16.62 -17.35 -9.56
CA PRO A 76 17.83 -17.49 -10.36
C PRO A 76 17.80 -18.86 -11.02
N ASN A 77 17.86 -18.92 -12.35
CA ASN A 77 18.04 -20.16 -13.09
C ASN A 77 19.41 -20.77 -12.72
N SER A 78 19.47 -21.53 -11.62
CA SER A 78 20.61 -22.37 -11.31
C SER A 78 20.52 -23.63 -12.18
N SER A 79 20.99 -23.54 -13.41
CA SER A 79 21.20 -24.72 -14.27
C SER A 79 22.34 -24.49 -15.25
N LEU A 80 23.37 -25.33 -15.12
CA LEU A 80 24.39 -25.68 -16.12
C LEU A 80 25.64 -24.79 -16.26
N ALA A 81 26.50 -24.80 -15.24
CA ALA A 81 27.95 -24.79 -15.49
C ALA A 81 28.45 -26.24 -15.52
N ALA A 82 28.40 -26.84 -16.71
CA ALA A 82 28.94 -28.17 -16.96
C ALA A 82 30.49 -28.16 -16.88
N VAL A 83 30.98 -29.00 -15.97
CA VAL A 83 32.24 -29.75 -15.96
C VAL A 83 33.24 -29.48 -17.10
N ARG A 84 34.47 -29.08 -16.75
CA ARG A 84 35.68 -29.43 -17.51
C ARG A 84 36.77 -29.91 -16.55
N PRO A 85 37.29 -31.15 -16.66
CA PRO A 85 38.57 -31.50 -16.06
C PRO A 85 39.71 -30.90 -16.91
N LYS A 86 40.71 -30.34 -16.22
CA LYS A 86 41.94 -29.79 -16.80
C LYS A 86 42.79 -30.92 -17.36
N THR A 87 43.34 -30.72 -18.56
CA THR A 87 44.49 -31.45 -19.11
C THR A 87 45.76 -31.09 -18.37
#